data_AF-I6SAA3-F1
#
_entry.id   AF-I6SAA3-F1
#
_cell.length_a   1.000
_cell.length_b   1.000
_cell.length_c   1.000
_cell.angle_alpha   90.00
_cell.angle_beta   90.00
_cell.angle_gamma   90.00
#
_symmetry.space_group_name_H-M   'P 1'
#
loop_
_entity.id
_entity.type
_entity.pdbx_description
1 polymer ?
#
loop_
_entity_poly.entity_id
_entity_poly.type
_entity_poly.pdbx_seq_one_letter_code
_entity_poly.pdbx_strand_id
1 'polypeptide(L)'
;MWVAAYQSNFPKIKHWTNAAMWQYTSIPYDQNIFYGDQNTWKAYATSGKCQPSSNQVKVESIQVQQPNPQTPSDHDKAVAASKAVHQGNAWAKLDKFNGASKGKVRIAGWLVPDKPEGAIGKFAYILIMKHGTNEEITRVASQGIKRPDVKKSYNYKGGDALGMDVTVDLSWVKKGTKIDVIFRRCNQANGEGAVNDVRIKDIYLTL
;
A
#
# COMPACT_ATOMS: atom_id res chain seq x y z
N MET A 1 24.99 7.06 14.38
CA MET A 1 25.29 8.33 13.68
C MET A 1 24.03 8.88 13.04
N TRP A 2 23.71 10.16 13.26
CA TRP A 2 22.68 10.89 12.52
C TRP A 2 23.39 11.96 11.69
N VAL A 3 23.17 11.95 10.38
CA VAL A 3 23.84 12.87 9.44
C VAL A 3 22.81 13.87 8.92
N ALA A 4 23.15 15.16 8.95
CA ALA A 4 22.40 16.19 8.24
C ALA A 4 23.12 16.59 6.96
N ALA A 5 22.48 16.37 5.81
CA ALA A 5 23.01 16.73 4.50
C ALA A 5 21.87 16.90 3.49
N TYR A 6 21.60 18.14 3.08
CA TYR A 6 20.45 18.48 2.24
C TYR A 6 20.75 18.29 0.76
N GLN A 7 20.68 17.04 0.30
CA GLN A 7 21.03 16.67 -1.07
C GLN A 7 20.22 15.44 -1.51
N SER A 8 20.20 15.16 -2.81
CA SER A 8 19.37 14.08 -3.38
C SER A 8 19.89 12.67 -3.11
N ASN A 9 21.17 12.52 -2.77
CA ASN A 9 21.82 11.23 -2.51
C ASN A 9 22.49 11.22 -1.13
N PHE A 10 22.55 10.06 -0.48
CA PHE A 10 23.18 9.95 0.83
C PHE A 10 24.68 10.35 0.77
N PRO A 11 25.17 11.21 1.69
CA PRO A 11 26.54 11.69 1.66
C PRO A 11 27.56 10.58 1.94
N LYS A 12 28.71 10.64 1.28
CA LYS A 12 29.86 9.80 1.63
C LYS A 12 30.40 10.22 3.00
N ILE A 13 30.26 9.36 3.99
CA ILE A 13 30.75 9.56 5.36
C ILE A 13 32.19 9.06 5.49
N LYS A 14 33.07 9.87 6.09
CA LYS A 14 34.52 9.59 6.14
C LYS A 14 34.95 8.68 7.29
N HIS A 15 34.32 8.82 8.46
CA HIS A 15 34.80 8.21 9.71
C HIS A 15 33.91 7.06 10.21
N TRP A 16 32.75 6.87 9.60
CA TRP A 16 31.77 5.87 10.00
C TRP A 16 31.41 5.06 8.76
N THR A 17 31.22 3.76 8.94
CA THR A 17 30.87 2.86 7.84
C THR A 17 29.42 3.06 7.38
N ASN A 18 28.52 3.41 8.31
CA ASN A 18 27.09 3.58 8.06
C ASN A 18 26.50 4.73 8.93
N ALA A 19 25.31 5.22 8.55
CA ALA A 19 24.49 6.08 9.40
C ALA A 19 23.18 5.39 9.80
N ALA A 20 22.67 5.72 10.99
CA ALA A 20 21.38 5.24 11.48
C ALA A 20 20.23 6.15 11.00
N MET A 21 20.50 7.45 10.83
CA MET A 21 19.52 8.42 10.33
C MET A 21 20.18 9.43 9.39
N TRP A 22 19.41 9.93 8.42
CA TRP A 22 19.80 10.99 7.50
C TRP A 22 18.72 12.07 7.39
N GLN A 23 19.04 13.31 7.70
CA GLN A 23 18.22 14.48 7.40
C GLN A 23 18.54 14.98 5.99
N TYR A 24 17.57 14.91 5.09
CA TYR A 24 17.78 15.15 3.65
C TYR A 24 17.13 16.44 3.13
N THR A 25 16.24 17.07 3.90
CA THR A 25 15.71 18.41 3.63
C THR A 25 15.31 19.09 4.94
N SER A 26 15.31 20.42 4.95
CA SER A 26 14.77 21.28 6.01
C SER A 26 13.57 22.12 5.56
N ILE A 27 13.09 21.92 4.32
CA ILE A 27 12.02 22.73 3.71
C ILE A 27 10.84 21.82 3.34
N PRO A 28 9.60 22.13 3.77
CA PRO A 28 9.23 23.17 4.74
C PRO A 28 9.56 22.81 6.20
N TYR A 29 9.91 21.55 6.45
CA TYR A 29 10.34 21.03 7.74
C TYR A 29 11.49 20.06 7.54
N ASP A 30 12.20 19.80 8.62
CA ASP A 30 13.24 18.78 8.70
C ASP A 30 12.68 17.38 8.42
N GLN A 31 13.06 16.80 7.29
CA GLN A 31 12.70 15.43 6.95
C GLN A 31 13.90 14.49 7.10
N ASN A 32 13.64 13.34 7.71
CA ASN A 32 14.65 12.35 8.06
C ASN A 32 14.29 10.96 7.52
N ILE A 33 15.30 10.18 7.16
CA ILE A 33 15.20 8.75 6.88
C ILE A 33 15.91 8.00 8.00
N PHE A 34 15.28 6.99 8.58
CA PHE A 34 15.93 6.00 9.44
C PHE A 34 16.35 4.79 8.61
N TYR A 35 17.61 4.39 8.73
CA TYR A 35 18.16 3.22 8.05
C TYR A 35 17.93 1.96 8.88
N GLY A 36 16.73 1.40 8.73
CA GLY A 36 16.33 0.15 9.37
C GLY A 36 14.84 -0.10 9.18
N ASP A 37 14.41 -1.33 9.45
CA ASP A 37 12.99 -1.69 9.43
C ASP A 37 12.26 -1.26 10.72
N GLN A 38 10.96 -1.50 10.80
CA GLN A 38 10.17 -1.14 11.97
C GLN A 38 10.64 -1.84 13.27
N ASN A 39 11.16 -3.07 13.17
CA ASN A 39 11.68 -3.80 14.32
C ASN A 39 13.00 -3.20 14.79
N THR A 40 13.85 -2.80 13.86
CA THR A 40 15.10 -2.07 14.10
C THR A 40 14.82 -0.72 14.72
N TRP A 41 13.80 0.02 14.24
CA TRP A 41 13.35 1.26 14.87
C TRP A 41 12.86 1.03 16.29
N LYS A 42 12.01 0.02 16.51
CA LYS A 42 11.53 -0.33 17.86
C LYS A 42 12.69 -0.65 18.78
N ALA A 43 13.61 -1.51 18.35
CA ALA A 43 14.80 -1.87 19.12
C ALA A 43 15.70 -0.65 19.38
N TYR A 44 15.89 0.23 18.39
CA TYR A 44 16.65 1.47 18.52
C TYR A 44 16.02 2.40 19.55
N ALA A 45 14.70 2.63 19.47
CA ALA A 45 13.94 3.50 20.37
C ALA A 45 13.79 2.95 21.80
N THR A 46 13.93 1.63 22.01
CA THR A 46 13.80 0.99 23.32
C THR A 46 15.15 0.55 23.92
N SER A 47 16.26 0.78 23.21
CA SER A 47 17.61 0.34 23.62
C SER A 47 18.17 1.06 24.86
N GLY A 48 17.52 2.13 25.34
CA GLY A 48 17.78 2.77 26.63
C GLY A 48 16.63 2.52 27.59
N LYS A 49 16.88 1.85 28.72
CA LYS A 49 15.88 1.47 29.72
C LYS A 49 14.99 2.67 30.14
N CYS A 50 13.69 2.58 29.87
CA CYS A 50 12.64 3.02 30.78
C CYS A 50 11.58 1.93 30.84
N GLN A 51 11.40 1.34 32.03
CA GLN A 51 10.31 0.43 32.33
C GLN A 51 8.97 1.17 32.14
N PRO A 52 7.92 0.53 31.61
CA PRO A 52 6.64 1.19 31.43
C PRO A 52 5.97 1.39 32.80
N SER A 53 5.89 2.63 33.27
CA SER A 53 4.89 2.98 34.29
C SER A 53 3.52 2.91 33.62
N SER A 54 2.61 2.17 34.24
CA SER A 54 1.20 2.04 33.86
C SER A 54 0.50 3.40 33.90
N ASN A 55 0.55 4.12 32.78
CA ASN A 55 -0.38 5.16 32.39
C ASN A 55 -0.12 5.43 30.91
N GLN A 56 -0.73 4.62 30.04
CA GLN A 56 -0.76 4.90 28.61
C GLN A 56 -1.63 6.14 28.38
N VAL A 57 -0.98 7.30 28.35
CA VAL A 57 -1.52 8.45 27.63
C VAL A 57 -1.59 8.05 26.16
N LYS A 58 -2.80 8.13 25.61
CA LYS A 58 -3.12 7.93 24.20
C LYS A 58 -2.24 8.86 23.35
N VAL A 59 -1.16 8.33 22.80
CA VAL A 59 -0.40 9.01 21.75
C VAL A 59 -1.22 8.85 20.49
N GLU A 60 -1.90 9.93 20.09
CA GLU A 60 -2.56 10.00 18.80
C GLU A 60 -1.54 9.72 17.70
N SER A 61 -1.92 8.80 16.83
CA SER A 61 -1.10 8.29 15.74
C SER A 61 -0.77 9.41 14.75
N ILE A 62 0.43 9.98 14.86
CA ILE A 62 1.04 10.69 13.73
C ILE A 62 1.23 9.64 12.63
N GLN A 63 0.56 9.86 11.50
CA GLN A 63 0.69 9.08 10.27
C GLN A 63 2.15 9.12 9.83
N VAL A 64 2.92 8.07 10.19
CA VAL A 64 4.25 7.85 9.62
C VAL A 64 4.03 7.46 8.16
N GLN A 65 4.21 8.42 7.25
CA GLN A 65 4.32 8.14 5.82
C GLN A 65 5.39 7.06 5.64
N GLN A 66 4.97 5.91 5.12
CA GLN A 66 5.87 4.79 4.84
C GLN A 66 6.95 5.27 3.84
N PRO A 67 8.22 4.87 4.03
CA PRO A 67 9.28 5.26 3.12
C PRO A 67 8.96 4.76 1.71
N ASN A 68 9.11 5.67 0.75
CA ASN A 68 8.77 5.45 -0.64
C ASN A 68 9.64 4.31 -1.22
N PRO A 69 9.08 3.28 -1.88
CA PRO A 69 9.87 2.17 -2.40
C PRO A 69 10.80 2.64 -3.53
N GLN A 70 12.12 2.57 -3.35
CA GLN A 70 13.12 2.99 -4.34
C GLN A 70 13.55 1.87 -5.30
N THR A 71 13.26 0.61 -4.99
CA THR A 71 13.53 -0.55 -5.87
C THR A 71 12.31 -1.45 -6.02
N PRO A 72 12.20 -2.25 -7.10
CA PRO A 72 11.14 -3.26 -7.23
C PRO A 72 11.08 -4.24 -6.05
N SER A 73 12.23 -4.57 -5.45
CA SER A 73 12.31 -5.44 -4.27
C SER A 73 11.73 -4.77 -3.03
N ASP A 74 11.96 -3.47 -2.83
CA ASP A 74 11.38 -2.72 -1.71
C ASP A 74 9.87 -2.51 -1.91
N HIS A 75 9.42 -2.38 -3.16
CA HIS A 75 8.01 -2.28 -3.48
C HIS A 75 7.26 -3.58 -3.17
N ASP A 76 7.78 -4.73 -3.60
CA ASP A 76 7.19 -6.03 -3.30
C ASP A 76 7.14 -6.31 -1.79
N LYS A 77 8.15 -5.86 -1.03
CA LYS A 77 8.13 -5.90 0.44
C LYS A 77 7.06 -5.01 1.04
N ALA A 78 6.89 -3.78 0.53
CA ALA A 78 5.84 -2.87 0.97
C ALA A 78 4.45 -3.44 0.71
N VAL A 79 4.23 -4.05 -0.46
CA VAL A 79 2.98 -4.78 -0.78
C VAL A 79 2.75 -5.92 0.22
N ALA A 80 3.76 -6.76 0.48
CA ALA A 80 3.63 -7.87 1.40
C ALA A 80 3.33 -7.43 2.85
N ALA A 81 4.00 -6.37 3.30
CA ALA A 81 3.83 -5.78 4.63
C ALA A 81 2.55 -4.95 4.78
N SER A 82 1.85 -4.65 3.67
CA SER A 82 0.64 -3.84 3.68
C SER A 82 -0.44 -4.47 4.55
N LYS A 83 -1.18 -3.60 5.25
CA LYS A 83 -2.37 -3.99 6.00
C LYS A 83 -3.58 -3.98 5.08
N ALA A 84 -4.62 -4.70 5.49
CA ALA A 84 -5.93 -4.51 4.87
C ALA A 84 -6.42 -3.08 5.12
N VAL A 85 -6.98 -2.46 4.08
CA VAL A 85 -7.59 -1.14 4.13
C VAL A 85 -9.09 -1.32 4.24
N HIS A 86 -9.73 -0.58 5.15
CA HIS A 86 -11.19 -0.48 5.24
C HIS A 86 -11.64 0.82 4.58
N GLN A 87 -12.62 0.73 3.71
CA GLN A 87 -13.25 1.89 3.10
C GLN A 87 -14.70 1.55 2.77
N GLY A 88 -15.62 2.44 3.16
CA GLY A 88 -17.05 2.20 3.00
C GLY A 88 -17.46 0.90 3.70
N ASN A 89 -18.09 0.00 2.95
CA ASN A 89 -18.63 -1.26 3.46
C ASN A 89 -17.72 -2.47 3.16
N ALA A 90 -16.41 -2.26 2.94
CA ALA A 90 -15.51 -3.33 2.53
C ALA A 90 -14.08 -3.17 3.04
N TRP A 91 -13.42 -4.32 3.14
CA TRP A 91 -11.98 -4.45 3.35
C TRP A 91 -11.31 -4.94 2.07
N ALA A 92 -10.13 -4.42 1.76
CA ALA A 92 -9.30 -4.95 0.69
C ALA A 92 -7.82 -4.93 1.05
N LYS A 93 -7.03 -5.78 0.38
CA LYS A 93 -5.58 -5.79 0.48
C LYS A 93 -4.93 -6.14 -0.85
N LEU A 94 -3.76 -5.55 -1.11
CA LEU A 94 -2.87 -5.94 -2.20
C LEU A 94 -2.04 -7.18 -1.83
N ASP A 95 -2.02 -8.16 -2.73
CA ASP A 95 -1.12 -9.31 -2.68
C ASP A 95 0.05 -9.17 -3.67
N LYS A 96 -0.19 -8.53 -4.82
CA LYS A 96 0.81 -8.22 -5.86
C LYS A 96 0.53 -6.87 -6.50
N PHE A 97 1.58 -6.10 -6.73
CA PHE A 97 1.52 -4.88 -7.53
C PHE A 97 2.91 -4.62 -8.11
N ASN A 98 3.21 -5.16 -9.28
CA ASN A 98 4.56 -5.08 -9.86
C ASN A 98 4.55 -5.24 -11.40
N GLY A 99 5.74 -5.21 -12.02
CA GLY A 99 5.90 -5.45 -13.47
C GLY A 99 6.02 -4.20 -14.35
N ALA A 100 6.04 -2.99 -13.77
CA ALA A 100 6.03 -1.72 -14.51
C ALA A 100 7.13 -1.57 -15.60
N SER A 101 8.27 -2.27 -15.50
CA SER A 101 9.44 -2.09 -16.40
C SER A 101 9.21 -2.40 -17.88
N LYS A 102 8.11 -3.08 -18.24
CA LYS A 102 7.71 -3.33 -19.65
C LYS A 102 6.32 -2.75 -19.98
N GLY A 103 5.81 -1.83 -19.17
CA GLY A 103 4.44 -1.32 -19.26
C GLY A 103 3.38 -2.31 -18.78
N LYS A 104 3.72 -3.59 -18.54
CA LYS A 104 2.77 -4.62 -18.09
C LYS A 104 2.75 -4.74 -16.58
N VAL A 105 1.70 -4.24 -15.95
CA VAL A 105 1.55 -4.27 -14.49
C VAL A 105 0.64 -5.42 -14.09
N ARG A 106 1.12 -6.29 -13.20
CA ARG A 106 0.29 -7.30 -12.53
C ARG A 106 -0.21 -6.74 -11.21
N ILE A 107 -1.52 -6.82 -11.01
CA ILE A 107 -2.21 -6.36 -9.81
C ILE A 107 -3.05 -7.51 -9.29
N ALA A 108 -2.79 -7.95 -8.06
CA ALA A 108 -3.55 -8.98 -7.40
C ALA A 108 -3.85 -8.61 -5.95
N GLY A 109 -4.97 -9.09 -5.44
CA GLY A 109 -5.43 -8.82 -4.09
C GLY A 109 -6.80 -9.44 -3.85
N TRP A 110 -7.48 -8.94 -2.82
CA TRP A 110 -8.82 -9.37 -2.48
C TRP A 110 -9.65 -8.21 -1.95
N LEU A 111 -10.97 -8.35 -2.07
CA LEU A 111 -11.95 -7.48 -1.44
C LEU A 111 -13.04 -8.34 -0.81
N VAL A 112 -13.42 -8.02 0.42
CA VAL A 112 -14.50 -8.67 1.16
C VAL A 112 -15.39 -7.61 1.83
N PRO A 113 -16.72 -7.80 1.88
CA PRO A 113 -17.58 -6.93 2.68
C PRO A 113 -17.15 -6.89 4.13
N ASP A 114 -17.38 -5.76 4.80
CA ASP A 114 -17.04 -5.58 6.21
C ASP A 114 -18.00 -6.27 7.18
N LYS A 115 -19.14 -6.74 6.66
CA LYS A 115 -20.15 -7.51 7.41
C LYS A 115 -20.23 -8.94 6.88
N PRO A 116 -20.45 -9.95 7.75
CA PRO A 116 -20.56 -11.35 7.35
C PRO A 116 -21.61 -11.62 6.26
N GLU A 117 -22.75 -10.94 6.29
CA GLU A 117 -23.85 -11.04 5.32
C GLU A 117 -23.87 -9.90 4.28
N GLY A 118 -22.81 -9.08 4.23
CA GLY A 118 -22.74 -7.92 3.33
C GLY A 118 -22.83 -8.33 1.86
N ALA A 119 -23.57 -7.57 1.05
CA ALA A 119 -23.61 -7.78 -0.39
C ALA A 119 -22.25 -7.42 -0.99
N ILE A 120 -21.55 -8.39 -1.59
CA ILE A 120 -20.25 -8.13 -2.22
C ILE A 120 -20.37 -7.48 -3.60
N GLY A 121 -21.32 -7.90 -4.44
CA GLY A 121 -21.37 -7.54 -5.86
C GLY A 121 -20.90 -8.68 -6.76
N LYS A 122 -21.55 -8.84 -7.92
CA LYS A 122 -21.35 -9.97 -8.84
C LYS A 122 -20.08 -9.83 -9.67
N PHE A 123 -19.73 -8.62 -10.07
CA PHE A 123 -18.60 -8.35 -10.95
C PHE A 123 -17.43 -7.76 -10.17
N ALA A 124 -16.21 -8.01 -10.65
CA ALA A 124 -14.98 -7.60 -10.00
C ALA A 124 -14.13 -6.79 -10.98
N TYR A 125 -13.66 -5.63 -10.53
CA TYR A 125 -12.80 -4.74 -11.31
C TYR A 125 -11.64 -4.24 -10.48
N ILE A 126 -10.52 -4.02 -11.15
CA ILE A 126 -9.41 -3.22 -10.64
C ILE A 126 -9.38 -1.95 -11.47
N LEU A 127 -9.60 -0.81 -10.82
CA LEU A 127 -9.46 0.51 -11.44
C LEU A 127 -8.04 1.00 -11.16
N ILE A 128 -7.36 1.43 -12.21
CA ILE A 128 -6.03 2.03 -12.16
C ILE A 128 -6.24 3.53 -12.08
N MET A 129 -5.82 4.12 -10.97
CA MET A 129 -5.98 5.54 -10.69
C MET A 129 -4.64 6.24 -10.83
N LYS A 130 -4.65 7.49 -11.26
CA LYS A 130 -3.50 8.37 -11.12
C LYS A 130 -3.31 8.71 -9.63
N HIS A 131 -2.11 8.49 -9.15
CA HIS A 131 -1.82 8.65 -7.73
C HIS A 131 -1.95 10.12 -7.29
N GLY A 132 -2.58 10.33 -6.13
CA GLY A 132 -2.83 11.67 -5.59
C GLY A 132 -4.00 12.43 -6.22
N THR A 133 -4.68 11.87 -7.21
CA THR A 133 -5.89 12.45 -7.83
C THR A 133 -7.05 11.45 -7.84
N ASN A 134 -8.23 11.87 -8.30
CA ASN A 134 -9.38 10.99 -8.55
C ASN A 134 -9.52 10.62 -10.04
N GLU A 135 -8.47 10.84 -10.83
CA GLU A 135 -8.46 10.55 -12.26
C GLU A 135 -8.27 9.05 -12.47
N GLU A 136 -9.29 8.39 -13.03
CA GLU A 136 -9.19 7.00 -13.48
C GLU A 136 -8.45 6.95 -14.81
N ILE A 137 -7.41 6.13 -14.90
CA ILE A 137 -6.66 5.89 -16.14
C ILE A 137 -7.37 4.82 -16.96
N THR A 138 -7.72 3.70 -16.32
CA THR A 138 -8.46 2.60 -16.93
C THR A 138 -8.98 1.65 -15.86
N ARG A 139 -9.82 0.69 -16.25
CA ARG A 139 -10.29 -0.39 -15.40
C ARG A 139 -10.24 -1.72 -16.12
N VAL A 140 -10.00 -2.79 -15.37
CA VAL A 140 -9.91 -4.15 -15.93
C VAL A 140 -10.80 -5.08 -15.13
N ALA A 141 -11.64 -5.85 -15.84
CA ALA A 141 -12.45 -6.88 -15.22
C ALA A 141 -11.59 -8.06 -14.75
N SER A 142 -11.90 -8.61 -13.59
CA SER A 142 -11.29 -9.84 -13.08
C SER A 142 -12.35 -10.94 -13.01
N GLN A 143 -11.96 -12.18 -13.32
CA GLN A 143 -12.85 -13.35 -13.26
C GLN A 143 -13.22 -13.75 -11.82
N GLY A 144 -12.54 -13.19 -10.83
CA GLY A 144 -12.70 -13.54 -9.42
C GLY A 144 -11.96 -14.84 -9.08
N ILE A 145 -11.27 -14.84 -7.94
CA ILE A 145 -10.47 -15.98 -7.46
C ILE A 145 -11.00 -16.42 -6.10
N LYS A 146 -11.14 -17.73 -5.90
CA LYS A 146 -11.57 -18.28 -4.62
C LYS A 146 -10.53 -17.97 -3.53
N ARG A 147 -10.97 -17.37 -2.42
CA ARG A 147 -10.14 -17.02 -1.26
C ARG A 147 -10.78 -17.49 0.04
N PRO A 148 -10.76 -18.82 0.29
CA PRO A 148 -11.33 -19.39 1.52
C PRO A 148 -10.63 -18.88 2.79
N ASP A 149 -9.35 -18.52 2.68
CA ASP A 149 -8.55 -17.90 3.73
C ASP A 149 -9.11 -16.53 4.16
N VAL A 150 -9.43 -15.67 3.19
CA VAL A 150 -10.04 -14.36 3.44
C VAL A 150 -11.45 -14.53 3.99
N LYS A 151 -12.25 -15.40 3.37
CA LYS A 151 -13.62 -15.69 3.80
C LYS A 151 -13.65 -16.11 5.28
N LYS A 152 -12.77 -17.03 5.67
CA LYS A 152 -12.64 -17.48 7.06
C LYS A 152 -12.19 -16.35 7.99
N SER A 153 -11.18 -15.56 7.60
CA SER A 153 -10.62 -14.50 8.45
C SER A 153 -11.63 -13.40 8.78
N TYR A 154 -12.58 -13.13 7.87
CA TYR A 154 -13.62 -12.11 8.02
C TYR A 154 -15.00 -12.70 8.35
N ASN A 155 -15.09 -14.01 8.63
CA ASN A 155 -16.36 -14.72 8.88
C ASN A 155 -17.43 -14.47 7.80
N TYR A 156 -17.01 -14.23 6.55
CA TYR A 156 -17.92 -13.88 5.47
C TYR A 156 -18.76 -15.09 5.04
N LYS A 157 -20.07 -14.91 4.90
CA LYS A 157 -21.03 -15.99 4.63
C LYS A 157 -21.44 -16.09 3.15
N GLY A 158 -21.12 -15.07 2.35
CA GLY A 158 -21.43 -15.07 0.92
C GLY A 158 -20.47 -15.92 0.07
N GLY A 159 -20.34 -15.56 -1.21
CA GLY A 159 -19.52 -16.32 -2.17
C GLY A 159 -18.02 -16.33 -1.88
N ASP A 160 -17.29 -17.28 -2.48
CA ASP A 160 -15.86 -17.52 -2.20
C ASP A 160 -14.92 -16.72 -3.12
N ALA A 161 -15.43 -16.21 -4.24
CA ALA A 161 -14.65 -15.50 -5.23
C ALA A 161 -14.36 -14.08 -4.74
N LEU A 162 -13.46 -13.91 -3.76
CA LEU A 162 -13.07 -12.63 -3.15
C LEU A 162 -11.78 -12.04 -3.74
N GLY A 163 -10.93 -12.91 -4.31
CA GLY A 163 -9.66 -12.51 -4.92
C GLY A 163 -9.85 -11.91 -6.32
N MET A 164 -8.88 -11.09 -6.72
CA MET A 164 -8.74 -10.53 -8.07
C MET A 164 -7.27 -10.62 -8.46
N ASP A 165 -7.01 -10.95 -9.72
CA ASP A 165 -5.67 -10.94 -10.33
C ASP A 165 -5.84 -10.53 -11.79
N VAL A 166 -5.15 -9.48 -12.20
CA VAL A 166 -5.14 -8.98 -13.58
C VAL A 166 -3.72 -8.59 -13.96
N THR A 167 -3.43 -8.70 -15.26
CA THR A 167 -2.26 -8.07 -15.86
C THR A 167 -2.74 -7.07 -16.90
N VAL A 168 -2.32 -5.82 -16.76
CA VAL A 168 -2.74 -4.71 -17.63
C VAL A 168 -1.54 -4.14 -18.37
N ASP A 169 -1.72 -3.83 -19.65
CA ASP A 169 -0.73 -3.09 -20.43
C ASP A 169 -0.99 -1.59 -20.32
N LEU A 170 -0.05 -0.90 -19.69
CA LEU A 170 -0.02 0.54 -19.46
C LEU A 170 1.15 1.20 -20.18
N SER A 171 1.72 0.57 -21.22
CA SER A 171 2.80 1.13 -22.02
C SER A 171 2.43 2.46 -22.72
N TRP A 172 1.13 2.70 -22.92
CA TRP A 172 0.57 3.94 -23.45
C TRP A 172 0.53 5.09 -22.43
N VAL A 173 0.67 4.79 -21.13
CA VAL A 173 0.68 5.80 -20.07
C VAL A 173 2.05 6.45 -20.02
N LYS A 174 2.08 7.78 -19.84
CA LYS A 174 3.34 8.56 -19.77
C LYS A 174 4.28 7.99 -18.70
N LYS A 175 5.51 7.69 -19.07
CA LYS A 175 6.59 7.28 -18.14
C LYS A 175 6.76 8.30 -17.01
N GLY A 176 6.97 7.81 -15.79
CA GLY A 176 7.00 8.59 -14.56
C GLY A 176 5.62 8.83 -13.93
N THR A 177 4.53 8.40 -14.59
CA THR A 177 3.19 8.47 -13.98
C THR A 177 3.14 7.53 -12.78
N LYS A 178 2.72 8.07 -11.65
CA LYS A 178 2.47 7.30 -10.44
C LYS A 178 1.03 6.80 -10.46
N ILE A 179 0.85 5.52 -10.16
CA ILE A 179 -0.46 4.86 -10.15
C ILE A 179 -0.73 4.17 -8.83
N ASP A 180 -1.97 4.25 -8.38
CA ASP A 180 -2.52 3.42 -7.31
C ASP A 180 -3.81 2.75 -7.80
N VAL A 181 -4.44 1.92 -6.97
CA VAL A 181 -5.55 1.08 -7.42
C VAL A 181 -6.76 1.13 -6.50
N ILE A 182 -7.94 0.99 -7.11
CA ILE A 182 -9.19 0.68 -6.41
C ILE A 182 -9.57 -0.76 -6.75
N PHE A 183 -9.77 -1.54 -5.71
CA PHE A 183 -10.49 -2.80 -5.81
C PHE A 183 -11.99 -2.51 -5.75
N ARG A 184 -12.71 -2.88 -6.81
CA ARG A 184 -14.14 -2.66 -6.95
C ARG A 184 -14.87 -3.97 -7.08
N ARG A 185 -15.96 -4.11 -6.33
CA ARG A 185 -17.04 -5.05 -6.63
C ARG A 185 -18.31 -4.30 -6.93
N CYS A 186 -19.07 -4.75 -7.92
CA CYS A 186 -20.27 -4.07 -8.37
C CYS A 186 -21.36 -5.04 -8.80
N ASN A 187 -22.60 -4.55 -8.91
CA ASN A 187 -23.74 -5.37 -9.33
C ASN A 187 -24.04 -5.30 -10.84
N GLN A 188 -23.45 -4.35 -11.58
CA GLN A 188 -23.61 -4.24 -13.03
C GLN A 188 -22.36 -4.65 -13.81
N ALA A 189 -22.56 -5.20 -15.01
CA ALA A 189 -21.50 -5.76 -15.86
C ALA A 189 -20.59 -4.72 -16.53
N ASN A 190 -20.90 -3.43 -16.40
CA ASN A 190 -20.09 -2.32 -16.87
C ASN A 190 -19.15 -1.74 -15.79
N GLY A 191 -19.15 -2.31 -14.59
CA GLY A 191 -18.34 -1.79 -13.48
C GLY A 191 -19.02 -0.70 -12.63
N GLU A 192 -20.33 -0.49 -12.80
CA GLU A 192 -21.10 0.57 -12.15
C GLU A 192 -22.23 0.02 -11.24
N GLY A 193 -23.05 0.93 -10.72
CA GLY A 193 -24.22 0.62 -9.89
C GLY A 193 -23.91 0.66 -8.40
N ALA A 194 -24.41 -0.31 -7.64
CA ALA A 194 -24.05 -0.46 -6.24
C ALA A 194 -22.65 -1.08 -6.15
N VAL A 195 -21.72 -0.34 -5.57
CA VAL A 195 -20.30 -0.71 -5.51
C VAL A 195 -19.78 -0.86 -4.09
N ASN A 196 -18.84 -1.78 -3.91
CA ASN A 196 -17.91 -1.81 -2.80
C ASN A 196 -16.53 -1.47 -3.33
N ASP A 197 -16.02 -0.32 -2.91
CA ASP A 197 -14.75 0.23 -3.37
C ASP A 197 -13.79 0.38 -2.21
N VAL A 198 -12.56 -0.10 -2.41
CA VAL A 198 -11.45 0.15 -1.49
C VAL A 198 -10.24 0.60 -2.29
N ARG A 199 -9.80 1.82 -2.05
CA ARG A 199 -8.60 2.40 -2.67
C ARG A 199 -7.37 2.14 -1.81
N ILE A 200 -6.33 1.56 -2.40
CA ILE A 200 -5.05 1.34 -1.72
C ILE A 200 -4.06 2.38 -2.26
N LYS A 201 -4.10 3.56 -1.66
CA LYS A 201 -3.31 4.74 -2.08
C LYS A 201 -1.90 4.80 -1.48
N ASP A 202 -1.68 4.14 -0.34
CA ASP A 202 -0.41 4.24 0.40
C ASP A 202 0.74 3.47 -0.27
N ILE A 203 0.40 2.61 -1.25
CA ILE A 203 1.36 1.86 -2.07
C ILE A 203 1.05 2.18 -3.52
N TYR A 204 2.03 2.74 -4.22
CA TYR A 204 1.90 3.14 -5.61
C TYR A 204 3.09 2.65 -6.43
N LEU A 205 2.85 2.44 -7.73
CA LEU A 205 3.91 2.17 -8.71
C LEU A 205 4.20 3.41 -9.54
N THR A 206 5.44 3.52 -10.00
CA THR A 206 5.82 4.48 -11.04
C THR A 206 6.04 3.72 -12.35
N LEU A 207 5.36 4.13 -13.42
CA LEU A 207 5.43 3.52 -14.74
C LEU A 207 6.66 3.95 -15.54
#